data_AF-A0A5B0KL90-F1
#
_entry.id   AF-A0A5B0KL90-F1
#
_cell.length_a   1.000
_cell.length_b   1.000
_cell.length_c   1.000
_cell.angle_alpha   90.00
_cell.angle_beta   90.00
_cell.angle_gamma   90.00
#
_symmetry.space_group_name_H-M   'P 1'
#
loop_
_entity.id
_entity.type
_entity.pdbx_description
1 polymer ?
#
loop_
_entity_poly.entity_id
_entity_poly.type
_entity_poly.pdbx_seq_one_letter_code
_entity_poly.pdbx_strand_id
1 'polypeptide(L)'
;MMTGMRMVAALWTAALATALATALASAPAQASPAPAMGQSVSLVTTSGSATFKLCRNWVFTHTCREYGNVPVPARIAAGDSFEITFGSNPKTMWFRVKAVLLQDGRCLLIPKHENMPAKGEDEPVDMLIVDPCRVLR
;
A
#
# COMPACT_ATOMS: atom_id res chain seq x y z
N MET A 1 49.54 -6.68 -36.25
CA MET A 1 50.13 -7.42 -35.11
C MET A 1 51.32 -6.62 -34.60
N MET A 2 51.53 -6.62 -33.28
CA MET A 2 52.70 -6.11 -32.55
C MET A 2 52.76 -4.56 -32.39
N THR A 3 52.30 -4.07 -31.22
CA THR A 3 53.12 -3.66 -30.04
C THR A 3 53.84 -2.34 -30.28
N GLY A 4 53.80 -1.33 -29.42
CA GLY A 4 53.37 -1.21 -28.04
C GLY A 4 53.99 0.10 -27.58
N MET A 5 53.18 1.08 -27.17
CA MET A 5 53.68 2.43 -26.94
C MET A 5 53.98 2.65 -25.45
N ARG A 6 55.28 2.51 -25.16
CA ARG A 6 56.14 3.26 -24.23
C ARG A 6 55.73 3.43 -22.76
N MET A 7 56.59 2.83 -21.94
CA MET A 7 56.83 3.11 -20.53
C MET A 7 57.31 4.55 -20.27
N VAL A 8 56.71 5.13 -19.22
CA VAL A 8 57.32 5.77 -18.03
C VAL A 8 58.31 6.93 -18.23
N ALA A 9 57.91 8.10 -17.74
CA ALA A 9 58.82 9.00 -17.02
C ALA A 9 58.11 9.48 -15.75
N ALA A 10 58.50 8.89 -14.62
CA ALA A 10 58.15 9.34 -13.30
C ALA A 10 58.95 10.60 -12.97
N LEU A 11 58.25 11.68 -12.63
CA LEU A 11 58.83 12.84 -11.96
C LEU A 11 58.14 12.94 -10.60
N TRP A 12 58.92 12.64 -9.57
CA TRP A 12 58.54 12.75 -8.18
C TRP A 12 58.76 14.20 -7.74
N THR A 13 57.69 14.89 -7.34
CA THR A 13 57.79 16.00 -6.40
C THR A 13 56.67 15.85 -5.39
N ALA A 14 57.08 15.47 -4.18
CA ALA A 14 56.25 15.49 -2.99
C ALA A 14 55.88 16.94 -2.65
N ALA A 15 54.61 17.20 -2.42
CA ALA A 15 54.17 18.31 -1.59
C ALA A 15 52.95 17.85 -0.79
N LEU A 16 53.17 17.65 0.51
CA LEU A 16 52.11 17.42 1.47
C LEU A 16 51.21 18.66 1.51
N ALA A 17 49.94 18.48 1.20
CA ALA A 17 48.88 19.36 1.65
C ALA A 17 47.78 18.48 2.26
N THR A 18 47.83 18.34 3.58
CA THR A 18 46.74 17.84 4.41
C THR A 18 45.51 18.73 4.21
N ALA A 19 44.65 18.35 3.26
CA ALA A 19 43.30 18.89 3.17
C ALA A 19 42.39 18.10 4.11
N LEU A 20 41.95 18.77 5.18
CA LEU A 20 40.94 18.30 6.12
C LEU A 20 39.73 17.73 5.38
N ALA A 21 39.48 16.43 5.53
CA ALA A 21 38.26 15.79 5.09
C ALA A 21 37.11 16.24 6.00
N THR A 22 36.28 17.15 5.52
CA THR A 22 34.88 17.30 5.96
C THR A 22 33.98 17.35 4.74
N ALA A 23 34.01 16.28 3.94
CA ALA A 23 32.92 15.99 3.03
C ALA A 23 31.72 15.56 3.90
N LEU A 24 30.82 16.51 4.20
CA LEU A 24 29.44 16.16 4.52
C LEU A 24 28.89 15.45 3.28
N ALA A 25 28.93 14.12 3.30
CA ALA A 25 28.21 13.30 2.37
C ALA A 25 26.72 13.63 2.56
N SER A 26 26.17 14.47 1.69
CA SER A 26 24.74 14.56 1.48
C SER A 26 24.29 13.21 0.94
N ALA A 27 23.90 12.31 1.84
CA ALA A 27 23.21 11.10 1.46
C ALA A 27 21.98 11.50 0.63
N PRO A 28 21.75 10.93 -0.56
CA PRO A 28 20.49 11.12 -1.24
C PRO A 28 19.42 10.59 -0.30
N ALA A 29 18.49 11.45 0.11
CA ALA A 29 17.27 11.02 0.77
C ALA A 29 16.62 10.00 -0.16
N GLN A 30 16.69 8.72 0.21
CA GLN A 30 15.84 7.69 -0.39
C GLN A 30 14.42 8.11 -0.10
N ALA A 31 13.77 8.74 -1.08
CA ALA A 31 12.34 8.87 -1.09
C ALA A 31 11.80 7.43 -1.12
N SER A 32 11.28 6.95 0.00
CA SER A 32 10.53 5.71 0.04
C SER A 32 9.47 5.77 -1.07
N PRO A 33 9.32 4.73 -1.90
CA PRO A 33 8.25 4.70 -2.88
C PRO A 33 6.93 4.88 -2.13
N ALA A 34 6.21 5.96 -2.44
CA ALA A 34 4.85 6.13 -1.97
C ALA A 34 4.04 4.90 -2.43
N PRO A 35 3.22 4.29 -1.58
CA PRO A 35 2.37 3.18 -2.00
C PRO A 35 1.54 3.66 -3.20
N ALA A 36 1.51 2.85 -4.26
CA ALA A 36 0.71 3.16 -5.44
C ALA A 36 -0.74 3.35 -5.01
N MET A 37 -1.25 4.58 -5.20
CA MET A 37 -2.63 4.92 -4.88
C MET A 37 -3.54 4.09 -5.79
N GLY A 38 -4.31 3.17 -5.19
CA GLY A 38 -5.18 2.25 -5.93
C GLY A 38 -6.15 3.00 -6.83
N GLN A 39 -6.39 2.51 -8.05
CA GLN A 39 -7.27 3.17 -9.01
C GLN A 39 -8.73 3.04 -8.55
N SER A 40 -9.44 4.16 -8.42
CA SER A 40 -10.86 4.13 -8.08
C SER A 40 -11.67 3.55 -9.24
N VAL A 41 -12.53 2.58 -8.94
CA VAL A 41 -13.41 1.92 -9.91
C VAL A 41 -14.87 1.98 -9.44
N SER A 42 -15.81 2.04 -10.40
CA SER A 42 -17.23 2.24 -10.08
C SER A 42 -17.96 0.94 -9.74
N LEU A 43 -17.58 -0.17 -10.38
CA LEU A 43 -18.29 -1.44 -10.30
C LEU A 43 -17.32 -2.61 -10.48
N VAL A 44 -17.45 -3.62 -9.61
CA VAL A 44 -16.62 -4.83 -9.65
C VAL A 44 -17.45 -6.09 -9.49
N THR A 45 -16.95 -7.19 -10.05
CA THR A 45 -17.41 -8.55 -9.71
C THR A 45 -16.44 -9.21 -8.75
N THR A 46 -17.00 -9.96 -7.81
CA THR A 46 -16.27 -10.70 -6.77
C THR A 46 -16.45 -12.21 -6.98
N SER A 47 -15.60 -13.00 -6.32
CA SER A 47 -15.76 -14.46 -6.21
C SER A 47 -16.84 -14.89 -5.21
N GLY A 48 -17.55 -13.94 -4.58
CA GLY A 48 -18.52 -14.18 -3.51
C GLY A 48 -17.91 -14.25 -2.10
N SER A 49 -16.58 -14.08 -1.99
CA SER A 49 -15.88 -14.07 -0.71
C SER A 49 -14.84 -12.94 -0.63
N ALA A 50 -14.59 -12.46 0.58
CA ALA A 50 -13.60 -11.42 0.87
C ALA A 50 -12.87 -11.68 2.19
N THR A 51 -11.74 -11.02 2.37
CA THR A 51 -11.08 -10.89 3.67
C THR A 51 -11.48 -9.56 4.28
N PHE A 52 -12.13 -9.59 5.45
CA PHE A 52 -12.47 -8.38 6.19
C PHE A 52 -11.34 -8.01 7.14
N LYS A 53 -10.69 -6.88 6.89
CA LYS A 53 -9.70 -6.28 7.78
C LYS A 53 -10.42 -5.28 8.68
N LEU A 54 -10.47 -5.59 9.96
CA LEU A 54 -11.06 -4.77 11.01
C LEU A 54 -9.93 -4.17 11.85
N CYS A 55 -9.76 -2.86 11.78
CA CYS A 55 -8.77 -2.10 12.51
C CYS A 55 -9.45 -1.33 13.65
N ARG A 56 -9.07 -1.67 14.88
CA ARG A 56 -9.53 -0.99 16.09
C ARG A 56 -8.44 -0.08 16.61
N ASN A 57 -8.79 1.19 16.77
CA ASN A 57 -8.01 2.17 17.49
C ASN A 57 -8.37 2.11 18.98
N TRP A 58 -7.42 1.72 19.81
CA TRP A 58 -7.44 1.88 21.26
C TRP A 58 -6.57 3.09 21.60
N VAL A 59 -6.85 3.75 22.73
CA VAL A 59 -6.21 5.01 23.17
C VAL A 59 -4.67 5.06 22.96
N PHE A 60 -3.97 3.92 23.05
CA PHE A 60 -2.52 3.84 22.83
C PHE A 60 -2.08 2.79 21.80
N THR A 61 -2.99 2.03 21.18
CA THR A 61 -2.61 0.95 20.26
C THR A 61 -3.58 0.84 19.08
N HIS A 62 -3.02 0.67 17.89
CA HIS A 62 -3.79 0.32 16.69
C HIS A 62 -3.62 -1.17 16.42
N THR A 63 -4.73 -1.90 16.40
CA THR A 63 -4.71 -3.34 16.14
C THR A 63 -5.64 -3.66 14.97
N CYS A 64 -5.10 -4.30 13.94
CA CYS A 64 -5.91 -4.84 12.85
C CYS A 64 -6.03 -6.36 13.00
N ARG A 65 -7.24 -6.88 12.75
CA ARG A 65 -7.52 -8.30 12.63
C ARG A 65 -8.11 -8.57 11.26
N GLU A 66 -7.68 -9.67 10.67
CA GLU A 66 -8.20 -10.13 9.39
C GLU A 66 -9.11 -11.33 9.60
N TYR A 67 -10.28 -11.27 8.97
CA TYR A 67 -11.28 -12.32 8.96
C TYR A 67 -11.46 -12.78 7.53
N GLY A 68 -10.95 -13.98 7.21
CA GLY A 68 -11.14 -14.59 5.90
C GLY A 68 -12.56 -15.13 5.71
N ASN A 69 -12.88 -15.48 4.45
CA ASN A 69 -14.12 -16.15 4.06
C ASN A 69 -15.41 -15.38 4.39
N VAL A 70 -15.36 -14.05 4.38
CA VAL A 70 -16.55 -13.23 4.59
C VAL A 70 -17.39 -13.24 3.32
N PRO A 71 -18.67 -13.67 3.37
CA PRO A 71 -19.52 -13.69 2.19
C PRO A 71 -19.80 -12.26 1.72
N VAL A 72 -19.68 -12.04 0.42
CA VAL A 72 -19.94 -10.73 -0.21
C VAL A 72 -20.77 -10.90 -1.48
N PRO A 73 -21.54 -9.88 -1.90
CA PRO A 73 -22.28 -9.93 -3.15
C PRO A 73 -21.37 -10.15 -4.36
N ALA A 74 -21.88 -10.86 -5.36
CA ALA A 74 -21.14 -11.13 -6.60
C ALA A 74 -20.84 -9.86 -7.43
N ARG A 75 -21.62 -8.79 -7.24
CA ARG A 75 -21.44 -7.47 -7.85
C ARG A 75 -21.50 -6.41 -6.77
N ILE A 76 -20.52 -5.50 -6.77
CA ILE A 76 -20.40 -4.44 -5.77
C ILE A 76 -19.99 -3.15 -6.46
N ALA A 77 -20.73 -2.08 -6.19
CA ALA A 77 -20.46 -0.72 -6.62
C ALA A 77 -20.19 0.21 -5.43
N ALA A 78 -19.57 1.36 -5.71
CA ALA A 78 -19.53 2.45 -4.75
C ALA A 78 -20.97 2.92 -4.44
N GLY A 79 -21.29 3.07 -3.15
CA GLY A 79 -22.63 3.41 -2.65
C GLY A 79 -23.45 2.22 -2.15
N ASP A 80 -23.10 0.99 -2.57
CA ASP A 80 -23.80 -0.22 -2.16
C ASP A 80 -23.73 -0.43 -0.65
N SER A 81 -24.75 -1.09 -0.10
CA SER A 81 -24.82 -1.47 1.30
C SER A 81 -25.29 -2.90 1.42
N PHE A 82 -24.56 -3.72 2.17
CA PHE A 82 -24.90 -5.12 2.39
C PHE A 82 -24.46 -5.56 3.79
N GLU A 83 -25.09 -6.60 4.31
CA GLU A 83 -24.68 -7.21 5.57
C GLU A 83 -23.48 -8.14 5.36
N ILE A 84 -22.50 -8.06 6.25
CA ILE A 84 -21.38 -9.00 6.31
C ILE A 84 -21.40 -9.77 7.61
N THR A 85 -20.99 -11.03 7.55
CA THR A 85 -20.85 -11.92 8.71
C THR A 85 -19.41 -12.39 8.82
N PHE A 86 -18.77 -12.24 9.97
CA PHE A 86 -17.36 -12.56 10.14
C PHE A 86 -17.02 -13.09 11.53
N GLY A 87 -15.90 -13.82 11.62
CA GLY A 87 -15.39 -14.43 12.86
C GLY A 87 -15.99 -15.81 13.15
N SER A 88 -15.31 -16.58 14.01
CA SER A 88 -15.75 -17.91 14.45
C SER A 88 -16.97 -17.88 15.37
N ASN A 89 -17.12 -16.80 16.15
CA ASN A 89 -18.38 -16.41 16.77
C ASN A 89 -19.00 -15.34 15.86
N PRO A 90 -19.96 -15.70 15.00
CA PRO A 90 -20.37 -14.87 13.87
C PRO A 90 -20.93 -13.54 14.37
N LYS A 91 -20.35 -12.45 13.86
CA LYS A 91 -20.83 -11.09 14.08
C LYS A 91 -21.34 -10.54 12.76
N THR A 92 -22.50 -9.90 12.78
CA THR A 92 -23.08 -9.26 11.61
C THR A 92 -22.94 -7.74 11.70
N MET A 93 -22.70 -7.08 10.57
CA MET A 93 -22.77 -5.63 10.47
C MET A 93 -23.16 -5.19 9.06
N TRP A 94 -23.71 -3.98 8.94
CA TRP A 94 -23.91 -3.34 7.65
C TRP A 94 -22.61 -2.70 7.14
N PHE A 95 -22.15 -3.18 5.99
CA PHE A 95 -21.02 -2.61 5.27
C PHE A 95 -21.53 -1.71 4.14
N ARG A 96 -21.25 -0.41 4.23
CA ARG A 96 -21.60 0.57 3.20
C ARG A 96 -20.35 0.96 2.43
N VAL A 97 -20.32 0.68 1.13
CA VAL A 97 -19.17 0.94 0.26
C VAL A 97 -19.10 2.43 -0.06
N LYS A 98 -18.04 3.11 0.37
CA LYS A 98 -17.72 4.49 -0.04
C LYS A 98 -17.01 4.51 -1.39
N ALA A 99 -16.01 3.64 -1.55
CA ALA A 99 -15.19 3.57 -2.75
C ALA A 99 -14.67 2.14 -2.95
N VAL A 100 -14.35 1.82 -4.19
CA VAL A 100 -13.66 0.58 -4.57
C VAL A 100 -12.33 0.95 -5.20
N LEU A 101 -11.23 0.49 -4.61
CA LEU A 101 -9.88 0.75 -5.11
C LEU A 101 -9.28 -0.53 -5.68
N LEU A 102 -8.86 -0.50 -6.94
CA LEU A 102 -8.11 -1.59 -7.56
C LEU A 102 -6.62 -1.42 -7.24
N GLN A 103 -6.04 -2.42 -6.58
CA GLN A 103 -4.63 -2.46 -6.20
C GLN A 103 -4.07 -3.87 -6.39
N ASP A 104 -3.05 -3.98 -7.24
CA ASP A 104 -2.35 -5.25 -7.52
C ASP A 104 -3.29 -6.42 -7.91
N GLY A 105 -4.34 -6.14 -8.68
CA GLY A 105 -5.34 -7.14 -9.11
C GLY A 105 -6.40 -7.50 -8.06
N ARG A 106 -6.32 -6.92 -6.86
CA ARG A 106 -7.30 -7.06 -5.78
C ARG A 106 -8.14 -5.80 -5.66
N CYS A 107 -9.35 -5.93 -5.13
CA CYS A 107 -10.21 -4.78 -4.87
C CYS A 107 -10.32 -4.53 -3.38
N LEU A 108 -10.03 -3.30 -2.97
CA LEU A 108 -10.23 -2.81 -1.62
C LEU A 108 -11.56 -2.07 -1.58
N LEU A 109 -12.54 -2.63 -0.89
CA LEU A 109 -13.80 -1.95 -0.61
C LEU A 109 -13.59 -1.09 0.64
N ILE A 110 -13.67 0.22 0.45
CA ILE A 110 -13.51 1.20 1.50
C ILE A 110 -14.88 1.50 2.10
N PRO A 111 -15.11 1.31 3.40
CA PRO A 111 -16.39 1.57 4.05
C PRO A 111 -16.66 3.07 4.16
N LYS A 112 -17.92 3.45 4.30
CA LYS A 112 -18.36 4.79 4.65
C LYS A 112 -18.53 4.89 6.17
N HIS A 113 -17.61 5.56 6.85
CA HIS A 113 -17.79 5.97 8.25
C HIS A 113 -17.94 7.50 8.34
N GLU A 114 -18.78 7.98 9.26
CA GLU A 114 -18.99 9.42 9.47
C GLU A 114 -17.71 10.14 9.92
N ASN A 115 -16.85 9.44 10.67
CA ASN A 115 -15.55 9.91 11.14
C ASN A 115 -14.38 9.45 10.26
N MET A 116 -14.63 9.00 9.02
CA MET A 116 -13.54 8.60 8.14
C MET A 116 -12.73 9.84 7.74
N PRO A 117 -11.39 9.85 7.88
CA PRO A 117 -10.60 10.99 7.44
C PRO A 117 -10.86 11.23 5.94
N ALA A 118 -10.99 12.51 5.58
CA ALA A 118 -11.31 12.94 4.21
C ALA A 118 -10.26 12.44 3.20
N LYS A 119 -9.07 12.13 3.71
CA LYS A 119 -7.99 11.50 2.99
C LYS A 119 -7.67 10.15 3.63
N GLY A 120 -7.56 9.10 2.82
CA GLY A 120 -7.09 7.78 3.26
C GLY A 120 -5.58 7.78 3.54
N GLU A 121 -5.09 8.81 4.22
CA GLU A 121 -3.68 9.02 4.51
C GLU A 121 -3.39 8.41 5.90
N ASP A 122 -2.51 7.40 5.87
CA ASP A 122 -1.80 6.71 6.97
C ASP A 122 -2.57 6.03 8.12
N GLU A 123 -3.88 6.19 8.28
CA GLU A 123 -4.62 5.44 9.30
C GLU A 123 -5.10 4.07 8.81
N PRO A 124 -4.90 3.00 9.59
CA PRO A 124 -5.41 1.68 9.23
C PRO A 124 -6.94 1.68 9.34
N VAL A 125 -7.60 1.73 8.19
CA VAL A 125 -9.07 1.70 8.09
C VAL A 125 -9.60 0.28 7.93
N ASP A 126 -10.81 0.07 8.43
CA ASP A 126 -11.61 -1.10 8.11
C ASP A 126 -11.77 -1.22 6.59
N MET A 127 -11.66 -2.42 6.04
CA MET A 127 -11.85 -2.66 4.61
C MET A 127 -12.17 -4.12 4.30
N LEU A 128 -12.84 -4.35 3.18
CA LEU A 128 -12.94 -5.69 2.59
C LEU A 128 -11.95 -5.80 1.43
N ILE A 129 -11.14 -6.85 1.46
CA ILE A 129 -10.15 -7.18 0.44
C ILE A 129 -10.74 -8.33 -0.38
N VAL A 130 -11.06 -8.06 -1.63
CA VAL A 130 -11.61 -9.04 -2.57
C VAL A 130 -10.52 -9.53 -3.52
N ASP A 131 -10.31 -10.84 -3.52
CA ASP A 131 -9.36 -11.53 -4.39
C ASP A 131 -9.93 -12.90 -4.81
N PRO A 132 -10.06 -13.21 -6.12
CA PRO A 132 -9.84 -12.32 -7.26
C PRO A 132 -10.97 -11.29 -7.43
N CYS A 133 -10.63 -10.15 -8.03
CA CYS A 133 -11.59 -9.12 -8.40
C CYS A 133 -11.52 -8.80 -9.90
N ARG A 134 -12.65 -8.49 -10.53
CA ARG A 134 -12.69 -7.98 -11.92
C ARG A 134 -13.51 -6.70 -12.00
N VAL A 135 -12.97 -5.70 -12.70
CA VAL A 135 -13.65 -4.44 -12.95
C VAL A 135 -14.67 -4.63 -14.07
N LEU A 136 -15.89 -4.16 -13.85
CA LEU A 136 -16.90 -4.04 -14.90
C LEU A 136 -16.89 -2.59 -15.40
N ARG A 137 -16.72 -2.42 -16.72
CA ARG A 137 -16.87 -1.12 -17.40
C ARG A 137 -18.30 -0.91 -17.85
#